data_AF-A0A8J6XXU6-F1
#
_entry.id   AF-A0A8J6XXU6-F1
#
_cell.length_a   1.000
_cell.length_b   1.000
_cell.length_c   1.000
_cell.angle_alpha   90.00
_cell.angle_beta   90.00
_cell.angle_gamma   90.00
#
_symmetry.space_group_name_H-M   'P 1'
#
loop_
_entity.id
_entity.type
_entity.pdbx_description
1 polymer ?
#
loop_
_entity_poly.entity_id
_entity_poly.type
_entity_poly.pdbx_seq_one_letter_code
_entity_poly.pdbx_strand_id
1 'polypeptide(L)'
;MVTLSIVRRKRPQSRTTGNLEDLSFAELTQLMALGGKTGCIRITDGEFRGEAWFVDGRLRHARTNESSGEQAFMAMVGWTSGTFLIAHGMVAYRLKMDHDAMHLLMKSMKQMDEAAAGYFGQAEAI
;
A
#
# COMPACT_ATOMS: atom_id res chain seq x y z
N MET A 1 -22.79 7.19 7.77
CA MET A 1 -22.35 6.23 8.80
C MET A 1 -21.19 5.41 8.21
N VAL A 2 -19.94 5.73 8.54
CA VAL A 2 -18.79 4.94 8.07
C VAL A 2 -18.46 3.93 9.16
N THR A 3 -18.59 2.64 8.86
CA THR A 3 -18.38 1.54 9.81
C THR A 3 -16.93 1.52 10.28
N LEU A 4 -16.67 2.05 11.48
CA LEU A 4 -15.39 1.95 12.17
C LEU A 4 -15.17 0.47 12.54
N SER A 5 -14.62 -0.30 11.60
CA SER A 5 -14.21 -1.67 11.85
C SER A 5 -13.05 -1.64 12.83
N ILE A 6 -13.33 -1.73 14.13
CA ILE A 6 -12.34 -1.83 15.21
C ILE A 6 -11.38 -2.99 14.91
N VAL A 7 -10.19 -2.69 14.39
CA VAL A 7 -9.13 -3.67 14.20
C VAL A 7 -8.46 -3.84 15.57
N ARG A 8 -8.63 -5.00 16.21
CA ARG A 8 -7.75 -5.39 17.31
C ARG A 8 -6.34 -5.61 16.73
N ARG A 9 -5.34 -4.92 17.26
CA ARG A 9 -3.94 -4.95 16.79
C ARG A 9 -3.05 -5.58 17.87
N LYS A 10 -2.16 -6.50 17.48
CA LYS A 10 -1.05 -6.94 18.35
C LYS A 10 0.01 -5.82 18.42
N ARG A 11 0.77 -5.73 19.53
CA ARG A 11 1.92 -4.80 19.62
C ARG A 11 3.00 -5.24 18.61
N PRO A 12 3.64 -4.32 17.87
CA PRO A 12 4.70 -4.68 16.94
C PRO A 12 5.98 -5.10 17.68
N GLN A 13 6.73 -6.01 17.08
CA GLN A 13 8.02 -6.49 17.59
C GLN A 13 9.12 -5.45 17.41
N SER A 14 9.10 -4.75 16.28
CA SER A 14 9.98 -3.62 15.97
C SER A 14 9.28 -2.67 14.99
N ARG A 15 9.85 -1.47 14.85
CA ARG A 15 9.36 -0.47 13.90
C ARG A 15 10.53 0.05 13.07
N THR A 16 10.26 0.27 11.79
CA THR A 16 11.18 0.91 10.85
C THR A 16 10.46 2.12 10.26
N THR A 17 11.15 3.25 10.12
CA THR A 17 10.59 4.51 9.58
C THR A 17 11.52 5.11 8.55
N GLY A 18 10.95 5.86 7.60
CA GLY A 18 11.69 6.59 6.57
C GLY A 18 10.71 7.39 5.71
N ASN A 19 11.16 7.88 4.57
CA ASN A 19 10.33 8.67 3.65
C ASN A 19 10.16 7.97 2.29
N LEU A 20 9.05 8.22 1.60
CA LEU A 20 8.76 7.60 0.31
C LEU A 20 9.67 8.10 -0.81
N GLU A 21 10.25 9.27 -0.64
CA GLU A 21 11.26 9.85 -1.53
C GLU A 21 12.56 9.01 -1.53
N ASP A 22 12.85 8.34 -0.42
CA ASP A 22 14.04 7.48 -0.28
C ASP A 22 13.74 6.02 -0.66
N LEU A 23 12.54 5.54 -0.32
CA LEU A 23 12.12 4.16 -0.57
C LEU A 23 10.61 4.11 -0.85
N SER A 24 10.26 3.84 -2.10
CA SER A 24 8.89 3.89 -2.58
C SER A 24 7.99 2.84 -1.91
N PHE A 25 6.67 3.07 -1.95
CA PHE A 25 5.70 2.09 -1.46
C PHE A 25 5.78 0.76 -2.23
N ALA A 26 6.15 0.80 -3.52
CA ALA A 26 6.38 -0.37 -4.34
C ALA A 26 7.55 -1.21 -3.81
N GLU A 27 8.69 -0.59 -3.54
CA GLU A 27 9.87 -1.27 -2.99
C GLU A 27 9.58 -1.82 -1.59
N LEU A 28 8.91 -1.05 -0.73
CA LEU A 28 8.48 -1.52 0.59
C LEU A 28 7.57 -2.75 0.49
N THR A 29 6.64 -2.76 -0.45
CA THR A 29 5.76 -3.91 -0.71
C THR A 29 6.57 -5.12 -1.18
N GLN A 30 7.52 -4.94 -2.10
CA GLN A 30 8.40 -6.01 -2.57
C GLN A 30 9.22 -6.60 -1.43
N LEU A 31 9.79 -5.77 -0.56
CA LEU A 31 10.54 -6.21 0.63
C LEU A 31 9.68 -7.06 1.57
N MET A 32 8.42 -6.65 1.79
CA MET A 32 7.49 -7.41 2.63
C MET A 32 7.12 -8.75 1.98
N ALA A 33 6.84 -8.74 0.68
CA ALA A 33 6.39 -9.91 -0.05
C ALA A 33 7.50 -10.97 -0.22
N LEU A 34 8.63 -10.58 -0.79
CA LEU A 34 9.76 -11.48 -1.05
C LEU A 34 10.40 -11.98 0.25
N GLY A 35 10.40 -11.15 1.29
CA GLY A 35 10.93 -11.50 2.60
C GLY A 35 10.01 -12.36 3.47
N GLY A 36 8.83 -12.76 2.97
CA GLY A 36 7.82 -13.52 3.74
C GLY A 36 7.37 -12.78 5.01
N LYS A 37 7.43 -11.44 5.02
CA LYS A 37 7.28 -10.67 6.26
C LYS A 37 5.81 -10.56 6.64
N THR A 38 5.58 -10.55 7.95
CA THR A 38 4.28 -10.25 8.55
C THR A 38 4.35 -8.88 9.22
N GLY A 39 3.42 -7.99 8.90
CA GLY A 39 3.42 -6.65 9.46
C GLY A 39 2.48 -5.70 8.74
N CYS A 40 2.59 -4.42 9.08
CA CYS A 40 1.79 -3.35 8.48
C CYS A 40 2.73 -2.24 8.01
N ILE A 41 2.62 -1.85 6.73
CA ILE A 41 3.15 -0.58 6.25
C ILE A 41 2.08 0.48 6.49
N ARG A 42 2.47 1.63 7.04
CA ARG A 42 1.63 2.82 7.13
C ARG A 42 2.34 3.96 6.43
N ILE A 43 1.62 4.73 5.62
CA ILE A 43 2.09 5.97 5.02
C ILE A 43 1.23 7.12 5.53
N THR A 44 1.87 8.24 5.84
CA THR A 44 1.21 9.48 6.24
C THR A 44 1.85 10.68 5.56
N ASP A 45 1.02 11.52 4.96
CA ASP A 45 1.40 12.82 4.40
C ASP A 45 0.21 13.79 4.57
N GLY A 46 0.28 14.70 5.55
CA GLY A 46 -0.84 15.57 5.92
C GLY A 46 -2.14 14.80 6.23
N GLU A 47 -3.16 14.98 5.37
CA GLU A 47 -4.45 14.29 5.47
C GLU A 47 -4.45 12.88 4.83
N PHE A 48 -3.48 12.59 3.96
CA PHE A 48 -3.35 11.30 3.31
C PHE A 48 -2.82 10.27 4.30
N ARG A 49 -3.58 9.19 4.49
CA ARG A 49 -3.23 8.10 5.40
C ARG A 49 -3.54 6.78 4.73
N GLY A 50 -2.53 5.94 4.57
CA GLY A 50 -2.64 4.62 3.97
C GLY A 50 -2.07 3.54 4.88
N GLU A 51 -2.67 2.36 4.88
CA GLU A 51 -2.15 1.18 5.57
C GLU A 51 -2.28 -0.05 4.67
N ALA A 52 -1.23 -0.86 4.60
CA ALA A 52 -1.20 -2.15 3.92
C ALA A 52 -0.69 -3.24 4.88
N TRP A 53 -1.41 -4.36 4.96
CA TRP A 53 -1.12 -5.45 5.90
C TRP A 53 -0.67 -6.70 5.16
N PHE A 54 0.40 -7.28 5.66
CA PHE A 54 1.03 -8.48 5.13
C PHE A 54 1.03 -9.58 6.18
N VAL A 55 0.79 -10.81 5.73
CA VAL A 55 0.98 -12.03 6.53
C VAL A 55 1.71 -13.02 5.65
N ASP A 56 2.87 -13.47 6.10
CA ASP A 56 3.74 -14.40 5.37
C ASP A 56 3.99 -13.93 3.92
N GLY A 57 4.31 -12.63 3.75
CA GLY A 57 4.52 -12.00 2.45
C GLY A 57 3.26 -11.74 1.61
N ARG A 58 2.10 -12.28 1.99
CA ARG A 58 0.85 -12.07 1.25
C ARG A 58 0.18 -10.77 1.65
N LEU A 59 -0.36 -10.02 0.67
CA LEU A 59 -1.17 -8.83 0.95
C LEU A 59 -2.56 -9.27 1.42
N ARG A 60 -2.86 -8.93 2.67
CA ARG A 60 -4.06 -9.38 3.37
C ARG A 60 -5.11 -8.31 3.56
N HIS A 61 -4.70 -7.05 3.47
CA HIS A 61 -5.61 -5.90 3.44
C HIS A 61 -4.85 -4.65 3.00
N ALA A 62 -5.57 -3.66 2.45
CA ALA A 62 -5.11 -2.29 2.29
C ALA A 62 -6.28 -1.32 2.51
N ARG A 63 -5.98 -0.11 3.00
CA ARG A 63 -6.95 0.97 3.13
C ARG A 63 -6.27 2.34 3.04
N THR A 64 -7.01 3.31 2.54
CA THR A 64 -6.72 4.73 2.70
C THR A 64 -7.84 5.40 3.50
N ASN A 65 -7.81 6.72 3.59
CA ASN A 65 -8.93 7.55 4.05
C ASN A 65 -10.17 7.44 3.14
N GLU A 66 -9.99 7.17 1.84
CA GLU A 66 -11.05 7.23 0.82
C GLU A 66 -11.51 5.85 0.33
N SER A 67 -10.60 4.87 0.32
CA SER A 67 -10.85 3.57 -0.29
C SER A 67 -10.33 2.41 0.56
N SER A 68 -10.72 1.19 0.20
CA SER A 68 -10.22 -0.04 0.84
C SER A 68 -10.07 -1.15 -0.17
N GLY A 69 -9.28 -2.17 0.19
CA GLY A 69 -9.02 -3.30 -0.70
C GLY A 69 -8.00 -2.97 -1.79
N GLU A 70 -8.17 -3.56 -2.96
CA GLU A 70 -7.29 -3.33 -4.12
C GLU A 70 -7.18 -1.85 -4.48
N GLN A 71 -8.29 -1.12 -4.52
CA GLN A 71 -8.30 0.29 -4.91
C GLN A 71 -7.42 1.15 -4.00
N ALA A 72 -7.42 0.86 -2.69
CA ALA A 72 -6.55 1.54 -1.74
C ALA A 72 -5.08 1.21 -1.98
N PHE A 73 -4.77 -0.06 -2.23
CA PHE A 73 -3.41 -0.48 -2.55
C PHE A 73 -2.91 0.21 -3.81
N MET A 74 -3.70 0.20 -4.88
CA MET A 74 -3.37 0.84 -6.16
C MET A 74 -3.15 2.35 -5.99
N ALA A 75 -4.00 3.03 -5.22
CA ALA A 75 -3.82 4.45 -4.92
C ALA A 75 -2.50 4.72 -4.19
N MET A 76 -2.15 3.89 -3.20
CA MET A 76 -0.90 4.02 -2.45
C MET A 76 0.36 3.77 -3.29
N VAL A 77 0.28 2.95 -4.35
CA VAL A 77 1.40 2.74 -5.30
C VAL A 77 1.75 4.04 -6.04
N GLY A 78 0.76 4.91 -6.27
CA GLY A 78 0.98 6.21 -6.90
C GLY A 78 1.50 7.30 -5.96
N TRP A 79 1.65 7.05 -4.65
CA TRP A 79 2.14 8.06 -3.71
C TRP A 79 3.66 8.20 -3.78
N THR A 80 4.12 9.43 -4.01
CA THR A 80 5.55 9.74 -4.21
C THR A 80 6.19 10.48 -3.04
N SER A 81 5.41 10.92 -2.05
CA SER A 81 5.87 11.66 -0.88
C SER A 81 5.24 11.15 0.41
N GLY A 82 5.91 11.46 1.53
CA GLY A 82 5.38 11.21 2.87
C GLY A 82 6.21 10.24 3.69
N THR A 83 5.90 10.16 4.98
CA THR A 83 6.63 9.29 5.91
C THR A 83 5.99 7.91 5.95
N PHE A 84 6.81 6.87 5.83
CA PHE A 84 6.38 5.49 6.06
C PHE A 84 6.79 4.98 7.45
N LEU A 85 5.99 4.05 7.97
CA LEU A 85 6.29 3.24 9.14
C LEU A 85 5.95 1.77 8.84
N ILE A 86 6.92 0.88 9.02
CA ILE A 86 6.70 -0.56 9.03
C ILE A 86 6.58 -1.02 10.48
N ALA A 87 5.44 -1.63 10.82
CA ALA A 87 5.20 -2.26 12.11
C ALA A 87 5.32 -3.78 11.98
N HIS A 88 6.49 -4.33 12.33
CA HIS A 88 6.81 -5.75 12.17
C HIS A 88 6.05 -6.62 13.16
N GLY A 89 5.59 -7.80 12.71
CA GLY A 89 4.84 -8.76 13.51
C GLY A 89 3.40 -8.32 13.85
N MET A 90 2.94 -7.21 13.29
CA MET A 90 1.58 -6.71 13.51
C MET A 90 0.58 -7.41 12.59
N VAL A 91 -0.38 -8.11 13.18
CA VAL A 91 -1.50 -8.74 12.46
C VAL A 91 -2.80 -8.07 12.88
N ALA A 92 -3.70 -7.86 11.91
CA ALA A 92 -5.05 -7.35 12.11
C ALA A 92 -6.05 -8.51 12.15
N TYR A 93 -7.03 -8.48 13.05
CA TYR A 93 -8.05 -9.55 13.16
C TYR A 93 -9.16 -9.51 12.08
N ARG A 94 -9.08 -8.59 11.10
CA ARG A 94 -10.02 -8.48 9.97
C ARG A 94 -9.29 -8.32 8.65
N LEU A 95 -8.58 -9.37 8.27
CA LEU A 95 -7.91 -9.46 6.97
C LEU A 95 -8.86 -10.10 5.97
N LYS A 96 -9.31 -9.32 4.98
CA LYS A 96 -10.33 -9.74 4.00
C LYS A 96 -9.79 -10.05 2.61
N MET A 97 -8.53 -9.73 2.33
CA MET A 97 -7.89 -10.01 1.04
C MET A 97 -6.99 -11.25 1.16
N ASP A 98 -6.90 -12.03 0.08
CA ASP A 98 -5.84 -13.02 -0.12
C ASP A 98 -5.24 -12.82 -1.51
N HIS A 99 -4.43 -11.76 -1.65
CA HIS A 99 -3.85 -11.42 -2.94
C HIS A 99 -2.35 -11.62 -2.94
N ASP A 100 -1.84 -12.05 -4.09
CA ASP A 100 -0.44 -11.90 -4.42
C ASP A 100 -0.15 -10.40 -4.57
N ALA A 101 0.67 -9.87 -3.66
CA ALA A 101 1.03 -8.47 -3.63
C ALA A 101 1.71 -8.02 -4.93
N MET A 102 2.50 -8.90 -5.56
CA MET A 102 3.24 -8.59 -6.79
C MET A 102 2.31 -8.54 -7.98
N HIS A 103 1.32 -9.43 -8.06
CA HIS A 103 0.30 -9.33 -9.11
C HIS A 103 -0.44 -7.99 -9.05
N LEU A 104 -0.86 -7.55 -7.87
CA LEU A 104 -1.50 -6.24 -7.70
C LEU A 104 -0.55 -5.07 -7.98
N LEU A 105 0.72 -5.19 -7.61
CA LEU A 105 1.74 -4.20 -7.94
C LEU A 105 1.88 -4.03 -9.45
N MET A 106 2.03 -5.14 -10.19
CA MET A 106 2.19 -5.12 -11.65
C MET A 106 0.94 -4.55 -12.34
N LYS A 107 -0.26 -4.92 -11.89
CA LYS A 107 -1.53 -4.34 -12.36
C LYS A 107 -1.56 -2.81 -12.14
N SER A 108 -1.09 -2.35 -10.97
CA SER A 108 -1.04 -0.92 -10.63
C SER A 108 -0.09 -0.15 -11.54
N MET A 109 1.13 -0.66 -11.71
CA MET A 109 2.15 -0.04 -12.55
C MET A 109 1.71 0.03 -14.02
N LYS A 110 1.10 -1.05 -14.54
CA LYS A 110 0.55 -1.07 -15.89
C LYS A 110 -0.51 0.01 -16.09
N GLN A 111 -1.45 0.14 -15.14
CA GLN A 111 -2.50 1.16 -15.24
C GLN A 111 -1.93 2.59 -15.19
N MET A 112 -0.86 2.81 -14.42
CA MET A 112 -0.18 4.12 -14.37
C MET A 112 0.52 4.44 -15.70
N ASP A 113 1.19 3.48 -16.31
CA ASP A 113 1.83 3.63 -17.62
C ASP A 113 0.80 3.91 -18.73
N GLU A 114 -0.31 3.15 -18.74
CA GLU A 114 -1.42 3.38 -19.67
C GLU A 114 -2.05 4.77 -19.49
N ALA A 115 -2.20 5.23 -18.25
CA ALA A 115 -2.69 6.57 -17.96
C ALA A 115 -1.72 7.65 -18.47
N ALA A 116 -0.41 7.47 -18.29
CA ALA A 116 0.61 8.39 -18.77
C ALA A 116 0.65 8.45 -20.32
N ALA A 117 0.57 7.29 -20.98
CA ALA A 117 0.57 7.18 -22.44
C ALA A 117 -0.70 7.78 -23.08
N GLY A 118 -1.86 7.66 -22.43
CA GLY A 118 -3.13 8.23 -22.90
C GLY A 118 -3.13 9.76 -23.00
N TYR A 119 -2.39 10.47 -22.14
CA TYR A 119 -2.25 11.93 -22.22
C TYR A 119 -1.32 12.39 -23.34
N PHE A 120 -0.31 11.60 -23.70
CA PHE A 120 0.63 11.94 -24.77
C PHE A 120 -0.04 11.90 -26.15
N GLY A 121 -1.00 10.99 -26.37
CA GLY A 121 -1.75 10.88 -27.63
C GLY A 121 -2.77 12.00 -27.90
N GLN A 122 -3.07 12.84 -26.91
CA GLN A 122 -4.06 13.93 -27.04
C GLN A 122 -3.40 15.30 -27.23
N ALA A 123 -2.10 15.42 -26.94
CA ALA A 123 -1.32 16.65 -27.10
C ALA A 123 -0.82 16.90 -28.54
N GLU A 124 -0.89 15.91 -29.44
CA GLU A 124 -0.53 16.04 -30.86
C GLU A 124 -1.71 16.45 -31.78
N ALA A 125 -2.90 16.70 -31.23
CA ALA A 125 -4.11 16.99 -32.00
C ALA A 125 -4.51 18.49 -32.01
N ILE A 126 -3.54 19.42 -31.94
CA ILE A 126 -3.79 20.87 -32.01
C ILE A 126 -2.90 21.53 -33.06
#